data_AF-D5AL68-F1
#
_entry.id   AF-D5AL68-F1
#
_cell.length_a   1.000
_cell.length_b   1.000
_cell.length_c   1.000
_cell.angle_alpha   90.00
_cell.angle_beta   90.00
_cell.angle_gamma   90.00
#
_symmetry.space_group_name_H-M   'P 1'
#
loop_
_entity.id
_entity.type
_entity.pdbx_description
1 polymer ?
#
loop_
_entity_poly.entity_id
_entity_poly.type
_entity_poly.pdbx_seq_one_letter_code
_entity_poly.pdbx_strand_id
1 'polypeptide(L)'
;MMGAGLAPVQVSADPGLSLSCLPQTAEVADLCGLMREVIATGLPDRRVQLVGPETAPETTTAIRLHVERLRKDGIVAHLEWRHPGEDWQTGETQALSVMDRDLNAGMVSRFFQSLWDASPIAR
;
A
#
# COMPACT_ATOMS: atom_id res chain seq x y z
N MET A 1 -11.03 -48.01 18.48
CA MET A 1 -10.55 -47.50 17.19
C MET A 1 -10.91 -46.02 17.14
N MET A 2 -9.98 -45.11 17.43
CA MET A 2 -10.23 -43.67 17.33
C MET A 2 -9.39 -43.14 16.16
N GLY A 3 -10.07 -42.59 15.16
CA GLY A 3 -9.44 -41.97 14.00
C GLY A 3 -8.89 -40.59 14.36
N ALA A 4 -7.59 -40.40 14.18
CA ALA A 4 -6.97 -39.07 14.16
C ALA A 4 -7.05 -38.56 12.72
N GLY A 5 -8.11 -37.83 12.40
CA GLY A 5 -8.16 -36.99 11.21
C GLY A 5 -7.37 -35.71 11.47
N LEU A 6 -6.07 -35.73 11.16
CA LEU A 6 -5.29 -34.51 11.07
C LEU A 6 -5.66 -33.81 9.76
N ALA A 7 -6.48 -32.77 9.83
CA ALA A 7 -6.68 -31.87 8.72
C ALA A 7 -5.33 -31.21 8.36
N PRO A 8 -4.97 -31.09 7.07
CA PRO A 8 -3.78 -30.36 6.70
C PRO A 8 -3.95 -28.90 7.11
N VAL A 9 -3.05 -28.41 7.97
CA VAL A 9 -2.86 -26.98 8.17
C VAL A 9 -2.43 -26.43 6.82
N GLN A 10 -3.38 -25.87 6.06
CA GLN A 10 -3.05 -25.08 4.88
C GLN A 10 -2.30 -23.85 5.39
N VAL A 11 -0.97 -23.92 5.34
CA VAL A 11 -0.13 -22.74 5.36
C VAL A 11 -0.52 -22.00 4.09
N SER A 12 -1.41 -21.02 4.20
CA SER A 12 -1.64 -20.04 3.15
C SER A 12 -0.31 -19.34 2.91
N ALA A 13 0.47 -19.89 1.98
CA ALA A 13 1.70 -19.31 1.47
C ALA A 13 1.35 -18.15 0.54
N ASP A 14 0.47 -17.24 0.98
CA ASP A 14 0.40 -15.95 0.34
C ASP A 14 1.67 -15.22 0.82
N PRO A 15 2.63 -14.93 -0.06
CA PRO A 15 3.86 -14.23 0.30
C PRO A 15 3.55 -12.86 0.94
N GLY A 16 2.30 -12.38 0.86
CA GLY A 16 1.87 -11.13 1.43
C GLY A 16 2.34 -9.97 0.57
N LEU A 17 2.03 -8.77 1.05
CA LEU A 17 2.35 -7.53 0.36
C LEU A 17 3.23 -6.68 1.27
N SER A 18 4.34 -6.19 0.74
CA SER A 18 5.17 -5.22 1.45
C SER A 18 4.84 -3.81 0.97
N LEU A 19 4.58 -2.89 1.90
CA LEU A 19 4.33 -1.49 1.63
C LEU A 19 5.45 -0.65 2.26
N SER A 20 6.03 0.24 1.47
CA SER A 20 6.94 1.29 1.95
C SER A 20 6.45 2.64 1.45
N CYS A 21 6.88 3.72 2.11
CA CYS A 21 6.49 5.08 1.73
C CYS A 21 7.70 5.99 1.65
N LEU A 22 7.69 6.88 0.66
CA LEU A 22 8.78 7.78 0.33
C LEU A 22 8.24 9.21 0.16
N PRO A 23 8.96 10.24 0.63
CA PRO A 23 10.18 10.16 1.47
C PRO A 23 9.90 9.62 2.88
N GLN A 24 10.92 9.15 3.58
CA GLN A 24 10.81 8.67 4.96
C GLN A 24 10.76 9.85 5.96
N THR A 25 9.65 10.58 5.99
CA THR A 25 9.38 11.63 6.99
C THR A 25 8.26 11.20 7.94
N ALA A 26 8.12 11.91 9.07
CA ALA A 26 7.08 11.63 10.04
C ALA A 26 5.67 11.78 9.43
N GLU A 27 5.46 12.84 8.65
CA GLU A 27 4.19 13.13 8.00
C GLU A 27 3.82 12.05 6.97
N VAL A 28 4.80 11.56 6.21
CA VAL A 28 4.58 10.47 5.25
C VAL A 28 4.36 9.13 5.95
N ALA A 29 4.91 8.92 7.15
CA ALA A 29 4.66 7.70 7.92
C ALA A 29 3.17 7.56 8.32
N ASP A 30 2.53 8.67 8.70
CA ASP A 30 1.09 8.70 9.01
C ASP A 30 0.25 8.39 7.75
N LEU A 31 0.62 8.99 6.61
CA LEU A 31 0.00 8.69 5.32
C LEU A 31 0.18 7.22 4.91
N CYS A 32 1.33 6.63 5.24
CA CYS A 32 1.61 5.23 5.00
C CYS A 32 0.65 4.30 5.75
N GLY A 33 0.29 4.67 6.98
CA GLY A 33 -0.74 3.97 7.76
C GLY A 33 -2.09 3.97 7.05
N LEU A 34 -2.53 5.11 6.53
CA LEU A 34 -3.78 5.24 5.78
C LEU A 34 -3.76 4.42 4.48
N MET A 35 -2.66 4.45 3.74
CA MET A 35 -2.52 3.64 2.52
C MET A 35 -2.55 2.14 2.84
N ARG A 36 -1.91 1.71 3.92
CA ARG A 36 -1.96 0.31 4.38
C ARG A 36 -3.40 -0.14 4.63
N GLU A 37 -4.21 0.70 5.28
CA GLU A 37 -5.62 0.40 5.57
C GLU A 37 -6.45 0.29 4.28
N VAL A 38 -6.21 1.18 3.31
CA VAL A 38 -6.82 1.10 1.98
C VAL A 38 -6.49 -0.22 1.30
N ILE A 39 -5.22 -0.60 1.25
CA ILE A 39 -4.78 -1.86 0.62
C ILE A 39 -5.36 -3.07 1.35
N ALA A 40 -5.31 -3.08 2.69
CA ALA A 40 -5.86 -4.18 3.50
C ALA A 40 -7.38 -4.33 3.32
N THR A 41 -8.09 -3.23 3.05
CA THR A 41 -9.53 -3.25 2.74
C THR A 41 -9.79 -3.81 1.34
N GLY A 42 -8.95 -3.45 0.35
CA GLY A 42 -9.04 -3.96 -1.01
C GLY A 42 -8.62 -5.42 -1.17
N LEU A 43 -7.70 -5.89 -0.31
CA LEU A 43 -7.15 -7.25 -0.31
C LEU A 43 -7.25 -7.87 1.09
N PRO A 44 -8.46 -8.21 1.57
CA PRO A 44 -8.67 -8.68 2.94
C PRO A 44 -7.94 -9.99 3.26
N ASP A 45 -7.67 -10.81 2.24
CA ASP A 45 -6.97 -12.09 2.38
C ASP A 45 -5.44 -11.95 2.38
N ARG A 46 -4.90 -10.75 2.07
CA ARG A 46 -3.46 -10.50 2.02
C ARG A 46 -2.97 -9.72 3.22
N ARG A 47 -1.93 -10.23 3.87
CA ARG A 47 -1.23 -9.49 4.92
C ARG A 47 -0.36 -8.39 4.31
N VAL A 48 -0.68 -7.14 4.62
CA VAL A 48 0.13 -5.97 4.26
C VAL A 48 1.11 -5.67 5.38
N GLN A 49 2.41 -5.74 5.09
CA GLN A 49 3.50 -5.44 6.02
C GLN A 49 4.14 -4.10 5.66
N LEU A 50 4.25 -3.20 6.63
CA LEU A 50 5.05 -1.99 6.46
C LEU A 50 6.53 -2.34 6.58
N VAL A 51 7.30 -1.99 5.56
CA VAL A 51 8.74 -2.20 5.49
C VAL A 51 9.43 -0.89 5.12
N GLY A 52 10.74 -0.81 5.38
CA GLY A 52 11.54 0.26 4.81
C GLY A 52 11.67 0.11 3.29
N PRO A 53 11.96 1.20 2.55
CA PRO A 53 12.03 1.17 1.08
C PRO A 53 13.08 0.21 0.53
N GLU A 54 14.15 -0.07 1.28
CA GLU A 54 15.22 -1.01 0.91
C GLU A 54 15.06 -2.42 1.50
N THR A 55 14.01 -2.65 2.31
CA THR A 55 13.80 -3.94 3.01
C THR A 55 12.64 -4.76 2.45
N ALA A 56 12.10 -4.38 1.29
CA ALA A 56 11.06 -5.16 0.61
C ALA A 56 11.59 -6.57 0.26
N PRO A 57 11.00 -7.66 0.78
CA PRO A 57 11.47 -9.00 0.49
C PRO A 57 11.31 -9.32 -1.00
N GLU A 58 12.37 -9.86 -1.62
CA GLU A 58 12.39 -10.24 -3.03
C GLU A 58 11.33 -11.29 -3.40
N THR A 59 10.82 -12.01 -2.40
CA THR A 59 9.83 -13.08 -2.53
C THR A 59 8.39 -12.59 -2.49
N THR A 60 8.15 -11.28 -2.27
CA THR A 60 6.82 -10.71 -2.06
C THR A 60 6.52 -9.62 -3.08
N THR A 61 5.24 -9.37 -3.34
CA THR A 61 4.88 -8.19 -4.11
C THR A 61 5.15 -6.96 -3.25
N ALA A 62 5.91 -6.02 -3.80
CA ALA A 62 6.31 -4.81 -3.12
C ALA A 62 5.56 -3.60 -3.70
N ILE A 63 5.14 -2.70 -2.82
CA ILE A 63 4.48 -1.44 -3.15
C ILE A 63 5.24 -0.30 -2.48
N ARG A 64 5.42 0.79 -3.22
CA ARG A 64 5.87 2.07 -2.68
C ARG A 64 4.83 3.14 -2.92
N LEU A 65 4.44 3.83 -1.86
CA LEU A 65 3.77 5.12 -1.99
C LEU A 65 4.84 6.20 -2.13
N HIS A 66 4.88 6.88 -3.26
CA HIS A 66 5.73 8.05 -3.47
C HIS A 66 4.90 9.31 -3.32
N VAL A 67 5.19 10.09 -2.27
CA VAL A 67 4.59 11.41 -2.03
C VAL A 67 5.55 12.46 -2.57
N GLU A 68 5.29 12.91 -3.80
CA GLU A 68 6.10 13.95 -4.46
C GLU A 68 5.93 15.32 -3.80
N ARG A 69 4.71 15.61 -3.31
CA ARG A 69 4.39 16.87 -2.67
C ARG A 69 3.35 16.68 -1.60
N LEU A 70 3.64 17.19 -0.41
CA LEU A 70 2.71 17.28 0.70
C LEU A 70 2.58 18.73 1.14
N ARG A 71 1.35 19.22 1.19
CA ARG A 71 0.96 20.52 1.73
C ARG A 71 -0.28 20.34 2.60
N LYS A 72 -0.55 21.33 3.45
CA LYS A 72 -1.75 21.32 4.29
C LYS A 72 -3.04 21.20 3.47
N ASP A 73 -3.06 21.69 2.24
CA ASP A 73 -4.21 21.78 1.33
C ASP A 73 -4.09 20.86 0.10
N GLY A 74 -3.07 20.00 0.03
CA GLY A 74 -2.88 19.15 -1.14
C GLY A 74 -1.81 18.06 -1.00
N ILE A 75 -1.99 17.00 -1.78
CA ILE A 75 -1.09 15.86 -1.91
C ILE A 75 -0.88 15.58 -3.39
N VAL A 76 0.35 15.32 -3.80
CA VAL A 76 0.69 14.74 -5.10
C VAL A 76 1.44 13.44 -4.84
N ALA A 77 0.94 12.34 -5.37
CA ALA A 77 1.50 11.02 -5.12
C ALA A 77 1.25 10.03 -6.26
N HIS A 78 2.10 9.02 -6.36
CA HIS A 78 1.92 7.84 -7.19
C HIS A 78 2.24 6.56 -6.41
N LEU A 79 1.84 5.42 -6.97
CA LEU A 79 2.28 4.11 -6.50
C LEU A 79 3.33 3.56 -7.45
N GLU A 80 4.35 2.93 -6.87
CA GLU A 80 5.23 2.02 -7.59
C GLU A 80 4.96 0.62 -7.08
N TRP A 81 5.05 -0.38 -7.94
CA TRP A 81 4.94 -1.77 -7.55
C TRP A 81 5.93 -2.65 -8.27
N ARG A 82 6.18 -3.82 -7.69
CA ARG A 82 7.05 -4.84 -8.25
C ARG A 82 6.59 -6.22 -7.80
N HIS A 83 6.38 -7.13 -8.74
CA HIS A 83 6.22 -8.54 -8.44
C HIS A 83 7.58 -9.23 -8.27
N PRO A 84 7.63 -10.38 -7.58
CA PRO A 84 8.88 -11.15 -7.45
C PRO A 84 9.53 -11.44 -8.81
N GLY A 85 10.79 -11.01 -8.98
CA GLY A 85 11.54 -11.21 -10.23
C GLY A 85 11.23 -10.22 -11.36
N GLU A 86 10.38 -9.23 -11.14
CA GLU A 86 10.12 -8.15 -12.10
C GLU A 86 10.84 -6.85 -11.73
N ASP A 87 10.88 -5.91 -12.67
CA ASP A 87 11.32 -4.54 -12.42
C ASP A 87 10.21 -3.70 -11.77
N TRP A 88 10.60 -2.58 -11.17
CA TRP A 88 9.64 -1.61 -10.66
C TRP A 88 8.80 -1.01 -11.79
N GLN A 89 7.50 -1.01 -11.59
CA GLN A 89 6.52 -0.34 -12.43
C GLN A 89 5.98 0.87 -11.68
N THR A 90 5.70 1.93 -12.43
CA THR A 90 5.24 3.22 -11.89
C THR A 90 3.84 3.50 -12.40
N GLY A 91 2.93 3.78 -11.46
CA GLY A 91 1.57 4.22 -11.76
C GLY A 91 1.49 5.69 -12.11
N GLU A 92 0.30 6.12 -12.52
CA GLU A 92 0.04 7.53 -12.79
C GLU A 92 0.16 8.38 -11.52
N THR A 93 0.84 9.52 -11.63
CA THR A 93 0.88 10.53 -10.58
C THR A 93 -0.48 11.24 -10.49
N GLN A 94 -1.12 11.13 -9.34
CA GLN A 94 -2.38 11.80 -9.04
C GLN A 94 -2.18 12.94 -8.04
N ALA A 95 -3.05 13.95 -8.14
CA ALA A 95 -3.03 15.11 -7.27
C ALA A 95 -4.39 15.34 -6.62
N LEU A 96 -4.39 15.56 -5.31
CA LEU A 96 -5.50 16.13 -4.56
C LEU A 96 -5.11 17.56 -4.17
N SER A 97 -5.98 18.52 -4.45
CA SER A 97 -5.87 19.88 -3.92
C SER A 97 -7.25 20.39 -3.56
N VAL A 98 -7.35 21.08 -2.43
CA VAL A 98 -8.57 21.71 -1.95
C VAL A 98 -8.34 23.20 -1.72
N MET A 99 -9.33 24.02 -2.05
CA MET A 99 -9.26 25.46 -1.79
C MET A 99 -9.68 25.77 -0.35
N ASP A 100 -8.96 26.72 0.27
CA ASP A 100 -9.32 27.42 1.51
C ASP A 100 -9.57 26.54 2.75
N ARG A 101 -8.99 25.32 2.78
CA ARG A 101 -9.01 24.45 3.96
C ARG A 101 -7.86 23.45 3.96
N ASP A 102 -7.61 22.92 5.14
CA ASP A 102 -6.64 21.85 5.31
C ASP A 102 -7.28 20.48 4.96
N LEU A 103 -6.45 19.56 4.49
CA LEU A 103 -6.81 18.18 4.23
C LEU A 103 -7.15 17.48 5.55
N ASN A 104 -8.29 16.80 5.56
CA ASN A 104 -8.65 15.90 6.65
C ASN A 104 -8.42 14.45 6.25
N ALA A 105 -8.32 13.56 7.24
CA ALA A 105 -8.07 12.14 7.03
C ALA A 105 -9.06 11.49 6.04
N GLY A 106 -10.34 11.85 6.09
CA GLY A 106 -11.34 11.30 5.16
C GLY A 106 -11.12 11.69 3.69
N MET A 107 -10.60 12.90 3.43
CA MET A 107 -10.20 13.31 2.07
C MET A 107 -8.98 12.53 1.60
N VAL A 108 -7.99 12.37 2.48
CA VAL A 108 -6.75 11.63 2.18
C VAL A 108 -7.04 10.15 1.92
N SER A 109 -7.86 9.50 2.75
CA SER A 109 -8.24 8.09 2.54
C SER A 109 -8.95 7.87 1.22
N ARG A 110 -9.86 8.78 0.81
CA ARG A 110 -10.53 8.68 -0.50
C ARG A 110 -9.57 8.88 -1.66
N PHE A 111 -8.61 9.79 -1.52
CA PHE A 111 -7.56 9.97 -2.51
C PHE A 111 -6.70 8.70 -2.65
N PHE A 112 -6.28 8.10 -1.54
CA PHE A 112 -5.54 6.84 -1.57
C PHE A 112 -6.36 5.67 -2.09
N GLN A 113 -7.67 5.61 -1.83
CA GLN A 113 -8.55 4.63 -2.46
C GLN A 113 -8.57 4.81 -3.98
N SER A 114 -8.73 6.04 -4.48
CA SER A 114 -8.67 6.34 -5.92
C SER A 114 -7.31 5.95 -6.54
N LEU A 115 -6.22 6.23 -5.81
CA LEU A 115 -4.87 5.87 -6.24
C LEU A 115 -4.68 4.35 -6.29
N TRP A 116 -5.22 3.63 -5.31
CA TRP A 116 -5.23 2.17 -5.26
C TRP A 116 -6.05 1.58 -6.40
N ASP A 117 -7.29 2.00 -6.58
CA ASP A 117 -8.23 1.45 -7.58
C ASP A 117 -7.74 1.67 -9.02
N ALA A 118 -6.98 2.75 -9.26
CA ALA A 118 -6.34 3.03 -10.53
C ALA A 118 -5.09 2.17 -10.78
N SER A 119 -4.52 1.57 -9.74
CA SER A 119 -3.30 0.78 -9.84
C SER A 119 -3.58 -0.63 -10.39
N PRO A 120 -2.80 -1.12 -11.37
CA PRO A 120 -2.93 -2.48 -11.88
C PRO A 120 -2.82 -3.56 -10.79
N ILE A 121 -2.10 -3.28 -9.71
CA ILE A 121 -1.91 -4.21 -8.58
C ILE A 121 -3.16 -4.42 -7.70
N ALA A 122 -4.18 -3.58 -7.86
CA ALA A 122 -5.44 -3.71 -7.13
C ALA A 122 -6.39 -4.77 -7.72
N ARG A 123 -6.05 -5.38 -8.85
CA ARG A 123 -6.85 -6.37 -9.58
C ARG A 123 -6.22 -7.76 -9.50
#